data_AF-A0A9W6M3E6-F1
#
_entry.id   AF-A0A9W6M3E6-F1
#
_cell.length_a   1.000
_cell.length_b   1.000
_cell.length_c   1.000
_cell.angle_alpha   90.00
_cell.angle_beta   90.00
_cell.angle_gamma   90.00
#
_symmetry.space_group_name_H-M   'P 1'
#
loop_
_entity.id
_entity.type
_entity.pdbx_description
1 polymer ?
#
loop_
_entity_poly.entity_id
_entity_poly.type
_entity_poly.pdbx_seq_one_letter_code
_entity_poly.pdbx_strand_id
1 'polypeptide(L)' 'MNPLSFLAEHGITETPWARDETQTLRDGLKQWRYRTPFLATTAVRDLAWFAVEGWQVFLQVRGDRVLVIITEPMNSEGR' A
#
# COMPACT_ATOMS: atom_id res chain seq x y z
N MET A 1 10.82 -4.14 2.91
CA MET A 1 9.93 -3.87 4.06
C MET A 1 8.47 -4.03 3.62
N ASN A 2 7.51 -4.36 4.50
CA ASN A 2 6.09 -4.39 4.11
C ASN A 2 5.39 -3.04 4.48
N PRO A 3 4.26 -2.68 3.84
CA PRO A 3 3.59 -1.40 4.03
C PRO A 3 3.22 -1.09 5.48
N LEU A 4 2.78 -2.09 6.26
CA LEU A 4 2.38 -1.89 7.65
C LEU A 4 3.59 -1.61 8.56
N SER A 5 4.71 -2.30 8.33
CA SER A 5 5.96 -2.02 9.04
C SER A 5 6.48 -0.61 8.73
N PHE A 6 6.42 -0.20 7.46
CA PHE A 6 6.81 1.15 7.05
C PHE A 6 5.96 2.23 7.73
N LEU A 7 4.64 2.04 7.82
CA LEU A 7 3.75 2.98 8.51
C LEU A 7 3.99 3.03 10.01
N ALA A 8 4.28 1.89 10.65
CA ALA A 8 4.60 1.83 12.07
C ALA A 8 5.88 2.62 12.39
N GLU A 9 6.89 2.60 11.52
CA GLU A 9 8.11 3.43 11.65
C GLU A 9 7.80 4.94 11.59
N HIS A 10 6.69 5.32 10.93
CA HIS A 10 6.20 6.69 10.85
C HIS A 10 5.12 7.01 11.91
N GLY A 11 4.97 6.17 12.93
CA GLY A 11 4.04 6.37 14.05
C GLY A 11 2.56 6.09 13.71
N ILE A 12 2.30 5.36 12.61
CA ILE A 12 0.95 4.97 12.19
C ILE A 12 0.79 3.46 12.46
N THR A 13 0.13 3.14 13.57
CA THR A 13 -0.01 1.75 14.05
C THR A 13 -1.37 1.13 13.75
N GLU A 14 -2.36 1.94 13.35
CA GLU A 14 -3.71 1.49 13.00
C GLU A 14 -4.07 1.97 11.61
N THR A 15 -4.19 1.04 10.67
CA THR A 15 -4.65 1.34 9.30
C THR A 15 -6.02 0.73 9.07
N PRO A 16 -6.96 1.45 8.43
CA PRO A 16 -8.35 0.98 8.25
C PRO A 16 -8.53 -0.05 7.13
N TRP A 17 -7.44 -0.59 6.56
CA TRP A 17 -7.48 -1.55 5.46
C TRP A 17 -6.93 -2.92 5.89
N ALA A 18 -7.72 -3.97 5.66
CA ALA A 18 -7.43 -5.34 6.08
C ALA A 18 -6.45 -6.01 5.10
N ARG A 19 -5.48 -6.77 5.62
CA ARG A 19 -4.50 -7.51 4.81
C ARG A 19 -5.15 -8.70 4.12
N ASP A 20 -5.01 -8.76 2.79
CA ASP A 20 -5.63 -9.81 1.99
C ASP A 20 -4.58 -10.69 1.31
N GLU A 21 -3.53 -10.10 0.73
CA GLU A 21 -2.57 -10.89 -0.06
C GLU A 21 -1.22 -10.19 -0.25
N THR A 22 -0.17 -10.97 -0.50
CA THR A 22 1.13 -10.48 -0.96
C THR A 22 1.55 -11.28 -2.18
N GLN A 23 1.95 -10.58 -3.25
CA GLN A 23 2.36 -11.15 -4.52
C GLN A 23 3.73 -10.61 -4.91
N THR A 24 4.57 -11.43 -5.53
CA THR A 24 5.79 -10.97 -6.23
C THR A 24 5.47 -10.80 -7.72
N LEU A 25 5.77 -9.63 -8.27
CA LEU A 25 5.56 -9.26 -9.66
C LEU A 25 6.70 -9.79 -10.55
N ARG A 26 6.52 -9.71 -11.88
CA ARG A 26 7.48 -10.26 -12.87
C ARG A 26 8.85 -9.57 -12.83
N ASP A 27 8.89 -8.32 -12.42
CA ASP A 27 10.09 -7.50 -12.23
C ASP A 27 10.76 -7.72 -10.86
N GLY A 28 10.26 -8.68 -10.07
CA GLY A 28 10.76 -8.98 -8.73
C GLY A 28 10.16 -8.09 -7.63
N LEU A 29 9.37 -7.08 -7.98
CA LEU A 29 8.78 -6.18 -7.00
C LEU A 29 7.69 -6.87 -6.18
N LYS A 30 7.61 -6.56 -4.90
CA LYS A 30 6.52 -6.97 -4.02
C LYS A 30 5.32 -6.05 -4.18
N GLN A 31 4.15 -6.67 -4.25
CA GLN A 31 2.86 -6.01 -4.24
C GLN A 31 2.01 -6.55 -3.08
N TRP A 32 1.40 -5.64 -2.34
CA TRP A 32 0.48 -5.94 -1.26
C TRP A 32 -0.92 -5.48 -1.61
N ARG A 33 -1.91 -6.31 -1.29
CA ARG A 33 -3.31 -6.07 -1.57
C ARG A 33 -4.08 -6.06 -0.27
N TYR A 34 -4.82 -4.98 -0.06
CA TYR A 34 -5.63 -4.77 1.13
C TYR A 34 -7.06 -4.47 0.73
N ARG A 35 -8.03 -4.91 1.53
CA ARG A 35 -9.45 -4.66 1.29
C ARG A 35 -10.04 -3.88 2.44
N THR A 36 -10.90 -2.92 2.12
CA THR A 36 -11.64 -2.14 3.10
C THR A 36 -13.01 -1.79 2.55
N PRO A 37 -14.08 -1.75 3.37
CA PRO A 37 -15.40 -1.31 2.90
C PRO A 37 -15.41 0.14 2.42
N PHE A 38 -14.56 1.00 3.00
CA PHE A 38 -14.46 2.41 2.61
C PHE A 38 -13.06 2.97 2.87
N LEU A 39 -12.69 4.04 2.18
CA LEU A 39 -11.41 4.72 2.37
C LEU A 39 -11.59 5.91 3.33
N ALA A 40 -11.29 5.70 4.62
CA ALA A 40 -11.32 6.78 5.61
C ALA A 40 -10.31 7.89 5.28
N THR A 41 -10.53 9.12 5.77
CA THR A 41 -9.58 10.24 5.58
C THR A 41 -8.19 9.92 6.16
N THR A 42 -8.14 9.22 7.29
CA THR A 42 -6.87 8.73 7.86
C THR A 42 -6.16 7.79 6.90
N ALA A 43 -6.90 6.88 6.24
CA ALA A 43 -6.37 5.99 5.22
C ALA A 43 -5.72 6.77 4.07
N VAL A 44 -6.34 7.85 3.59
CA VAL A 44 -5.77 8.68 2.52
C VAL A 44 -4.43 9.29 2.95
N ARG A 45 -4.34 9.76 4.20
CA ARG A 45 -3.07 10.26 4.77
C ARG A 45 -2.00 9.18 4.81
N ASP A 46 -2.37 7.97 5.26
CA ASP A 46 -1.45 6.83 5.34
C ASP A 46 -0.92 6.46 3.95
N LEU A 47 -1.80 6.48 2.95
CA LEU A 47 -1.44 6.19 1.56
C LEU A 47 -0.51 7.25 0.94
N ALA A 48 -0.61 8.50 1.39
CA ALA A 48 0.25 9.57 0.90
C ALA A 48 1.73 9.36 1.26
N TRP A 49 2.02 8.75 2.42
CA TRP A 49 3.41 8.44 2.81
C TRP A 49 4.10 7.51 1.81
N PHE A 50 3.40 6.48 1.33
CA PHE A 50 3.93 5.58 0.31
C PHE A 50 4.27 6.31 -0.99
N ALA A 51 3.39 7.20 -1.43
CA ALA A 51 3.61 7.97 -2.65
C ALA A 51 4.83 8.92 -2.53
N VAL A 52 5.05 9.51 -1.36
CA VAL A 52 6.23 10.37 -1.09
C VAL A 52 7.52 9.57 -1.14
N GLU A 53 7.52 8.33 -0.64
CA GLU A 53 8.69 7.45 -0.64
C GLU A 53 8.88 6.66 -1.95
N GLY A 54 8.15 7.02 -3.01
CA GLY A 54 8.30 6.41 -4.34
C GLY A 54 7.63 5.05 -4.52
N TRP A 55 6.83 4.60 -3.55
CA TRP A 55 6.02 3.39 -3.70
C TRP A 55 4.82 3.71 -4.61
N GLN A 56 4.35 2.71 -5.35
CA GLN A 56 3.15 2.88 -6.17
C GLN A 56 1.91 2.53 -5.36
N VAL A 57 0.91 3.41 -5.36
CA VAL A 57 -0.40 3.18 -4.75
C VAL A 57 -1.47 3.19 -5.83
N PHE A 58 -2.24 2.11 -5.90
CA PHE A 58 -3.38 1.98 -6.79
C PHE A 58 -4.65 1.64 -6.00
N LEU A 59 -5.73 2.32 -6.32
CA LEU A 59 -7.04 2.12 -5.69
C LEU A 59 -8.03 1.58 -6.73
N GLN A 60 -8.73 0.51 -6.36
CA GLN A 60 -9.82 -0.02 -7.18
C GLN A 60 -11.09 -0.17 -6.36
N VAL A 61 -12.17 0.49 -6.78
CA VAL A 61 -13.50 0.29 -6.20
C VAL A 61 -14.16 -0.92 -6.87
N ARG A 62 -14.61 -1.89 -6.08
CA ARG A 62 -15.34 -3.08 -6.55
C ARG A 62 -16.56 -3.36 -5.67
N GLY A 63 -17.74 -2.95 -6.12
CA GLY A 63 -18.98 -3.16 -5.37
C GLY A 63 -18.98 -2.37 -4.07
N ASP A 64 -19.02 -3.08 -2.95
CA ASP A 64 -19.08 -2.56 -1.58
C ASP A 64 -17.72 -2.39 -0.90
N ARG A 65 -16.62 -2.51 -1.66
CA ARG A 65 -15.26 -2.44 -1.13
C ARG A 65 -14.30 -1.68 -2.02
N VAL A 66 -13.27 -1.14 -1.37
CA VAL A 66 -12.07 -0.58 -1.97
C VAL A 66 -10.94 -1.58 -1.80
N LEU A 67 -10.32 -1.95 -2.93
CA LEU A 67 -9.07 -2.67 -2.97
C LEU A 67 -7.94 -1.63 -3.05
N VAL A 68 -7.07 -1.65 -2.05
CA VAL A 68 -5.83 -0.87 -1.99
C VAL A 68 -4.69 -1.77 -2.42
N ILE A 69 -3.95 -1.35 -3.44
CA ILE A 69 -2.80 -2.09 -3.97
C ILE A 69 -1.58 -1.20 -3.79
N ILE A 70 -0.57 -1.72 -3.10
CA ILE A 70 0.67 -1.01 -2.83
C ILE A 70 1.79 -1.85 -3.44
N THR A 71 2.61 -1.27 -4.29
CA THR A 71 3.82 -1.90 -4.86
C THR A 71 5.04 -1.20 -4.31
N GLU A 72 6.06 -1.97 -3.91
CA GLU A 72 7.32 -1.42 -3.43
C GLU A 72 7.99 -0.52 -4.50
N PRO A 73 8.83 0.45 -4.09
CA PRO A 73 9.44 1.37 -5.03
C PRO A 73 10.36 0.59 -5.97
N MET A 74 10.37 1.00 -7.24
CA MET A 74 11.43 0.53 -8.14
C MET A 74 12.76 1.07 -7.62
N ASN A 75 13.70 0.18 -7.29
CA ASN A 75 15.07 0.59 -7.05
C ASN A 75 15.57 1.30 -8.31
N SER A 76 15.82 2.61 -8.21
CA SER A 76 16.40 3.41 -9.30
C SER A 76 17.89 3.10 -9.53
N GLU A 77 18.51 2.22 -8.73
CA GLU A 77 19.90 1.79 -8.83
C GLU A 77 20.12 0.68 -9.87
N GLY A 78 19.62 0.91 -11.08
CA GLY A 78 19.80 0.03 -12.24
C GLY A 78 20.42 0.76 -13.42
N ARG A 79 21.53 1.49 -13.22
CA ARG A 79 22.44 1.96 -14.28
C ARG A 79 23.88 1.93 -13.82
#